data_AF-A0A523JFE4-F1
#
_entry.id   AF-A0A523JFE4-F1
#
_cell.length_a   1.000
_cell.length_b   1.000
_cell.length_c   1.000
_cell.angle_alpha   90.00
_cell.angle_beta   90.00
_cell.angle_gamma   90.00
#
_symmetry.space_group_name_H-M   'P 1'
#
loop_
_entity.id
_entity.type
_entity.pdbx_description
1 polymer ?
#
loop_
_entity_poly.entity_id
_entity_poly.type
_entity_poly.pdbx_seq_one_letter_code
_entity_poly.pdbx_strand_id
1 'polypeptide(L)'
;MSETDNFYIINYKNKLILIFNSAKIEIKKWYLPNCNSFDNLNRQIAIETDLFSTEHLINKILNNEINEDFAKKDIIDSGDLIIVKQSRYKITFKLFGKSINKMFVMVAPSWGRWTKKNVWLIVSSKECNR
;
A
#
# COMPACT_ATOMS: atom_id res chain seq x y z
N MET A 1 19.77 -13.99 -2.79
CA MET A 1 19.01 -12.99 -3.57
C MET A 1 18.59 -11.90 -2.60
N SER A 2 18.86 -10.63 -2.90
CA SER A 2 18.43 -9.53 -2.03
C SER A 2 16.91 -9.42 -2.09
N GLU A 3 16.23 -9.59 -0.95
CA GLU A 3 14.80 -9.37 -0.84
C GLU A 3 14.49 -7.90 -1.18
N THR A 4 13.89 -7.66 -2.34
CA THR A 4 13.42 -6.34 -2.74
C THR A 4 12.05 -6.10 -2.13
N ASP A 5 11.96 -5.04 -1.32
CA ASP A 5 10.71 -4.52 -0.79
C ASP A 5 9.91 -3.90 -1.94
N ASN A 6 8.68 -4.36 -2.16
CA ASN A 6 7.82 -3.94 -3.26
C ASN A 6 6.48 -3.40 -2.76
N PHE A 7 5.86 -2.54 -3.56
CA PHE A 7 4.46 -2.15 -3.36
C PHE A 7 3.61 -2.40 -4.60
N TYR A 8 2.32 -2.56 -4.36
CA TYR A 8 1.30 -2.66 -5.38
C TYR A 8 0.08 -1.84 -4.98
N ILE A 9 -0.52 -1.18 -5.96
CA ILE A 9 -1.82 -0.55 -5.84
C ILE A 9 -2.73 -1.21 -6.86
N ILE A 10 -3.80 -1.80 -6.36
CA ILE A 10 -4.76 -2.49 -7.20
C ILE A 10 -6.16 -1.91 -7.04
N ASN A 11 -6.91 -1.90 -8.13
CA ASN A 11 -8.34 -1.75 -8.13
C ASN A 11 -8.98 -3.14 -8.08
N TYR A 12 -9.65 -3.48 -6.98
CA TYR A 12 -10.36 -4.74 -6.84
C TYR A 12 -11.83 -4.49 -6.53
N LYS A 13 -12.73 -4.79 -7.47
CA LYS A 13 -14.18 -4.53 -7.34
C LYS A 13 -14.48 -3.06 -6.97
N ASN A 14 -13.86 -2.12 -7.68
CA ASN A 14 -13.97 -0.67 -7.45
C ASN A 14 -13.48 -0.21 -6.07
N LYS A 15 -12.50 -0.93 -5.52
CA LYS A 15 -11.85 -0.59 -4.24
C LYS A 15 -10.36 -0.52 -4.44
N LEU A 16 -9.75 0.58 -4.01
CA LEU A 16 -8.30 0.72 -4.02
C LEU A 16 -7.69 -0.01 -2.84
N ILE A 17 -6.71 -0.85 -3.14
CA ILE A 17 -5.97 -1.62 -2.14
C ILE A 17 -4.48 -1.33 -2.33
N LEU A 18 -3.84 -0.88 -1.25
CA LEU A 18 -2.39 -0.74 -1.15
C LEU A 18 -1.83 -2.02 -0.51
N ILE A 19 -0.82 -2.60 -1.16
CA ILE A 19 -0.16 -3.82 -0.70
C ILE A 19 1.32 -3.52 -0.57
N PHE A 20 1.89 -3.82 0.59
CA PHE A 20 3.33 -3.88 0.79
C PHE A 20 3.74 -5.34 0.86
N ASN A 21 4.74 -5.70 0.08
CA ASN A 21 5.47 -6.94 0.22
C ASN A 21 6.88 -6.59 0.65
N SER A 22 7.18 -6.73 1.94
CA SER A 22 8.47 -6.35 2.48
C SER A 22 8.90 -7.32 3.56
N ALA A 23 10.18 -7.67 3.56
CA ALA A 23 10.78 -8.54 4.56
C ALA A 23 10.71 -7.94 5.97
N LYS A 24 10.65 -6.61 6.08
CA LYS A 24 10.63 -5.88 7.37
C LYS A 24 9.26 -5.87 8.04
N ILE A 25 8.18 -5.93 7.25
CA ILE A 25 6.81 -5.75 7.75
C ILE A 25 5.85 -6.86 7.39
N GLU A 26 6.36 -7.91 6.74
CA GLU A 26 5.58 -8.97 6.12
C GLU A 26 4.58 -8.39 5.08
N ILE A 27 3.77 -9.24 4.46
CA ILE A 27 2.79 -8.75 3.50
C ILE A 27 1.67 -8.04 4.26
N LYS A 28 1.56 -6.72 4.06
CA LYS A 28 0.49 -5.90 4.65
C LYS A 28 -0.40 -5.28 3.58
N LYS A 29 -1.69 -5.15 3.90
CA LYS A 29 -2.73 -4.72 2.97
C LYS A 29 -3.61 -3.66 3.61
N TRP A 30 -3.92 -2.62 2.87
CA TRP A 30 -4.83 -1.57 3.29
C TRP A 30 -5.86 -1.25 2.22
N TYR A 31 -7.13 -1.25 2.60
CA TYR A 31 -8.22 -0.71 1.80
C TYR A 31 -8.30 0.81 1.94
N LEU A 32 -8.45 1.53 0.83
CA LEU A 32 -8.56 3.00 0.80
C LEU A 32 -9.98 3.43 0.38
N PRO A 33 -10.92 3.59 1.34
CA PRO A 33 -12.35 3.79 1.04
C PRO A 33 -12.71 5.05 0.26
N ASN A 34 -11.95 6.14 0.45
CA ASN A 34 -12.26 7.46 -0.12
C ASN A 34 -11.18 7.93 -1.10
N CYS A 35 -10.42 6.99 -1.66
CA CYS A 35 -9.34 7.28 -2.58
C CYS A 35 -9.78 6.93 -4.01
N ASN A 36 -9.93 7.96 -4.85
CA ASN A 36 -10.22 7.78 -6.28
C ASN A 36 -8.96 7.91 -7.15
N SER A 37 -7.88 8.46 -6.59
CA SER A 37 -6.58 8.65 -7.23
C SER A 37 -5.50 8.75 -6.14
N PHE A 38 -4.34 8.14 -6.39
CA PHE A 38 -3.18 8.22 -5.51
C PHE A 38 -2.35 9.51 -5.69
N ASP A 39 -2.57 10.25 -6.78
CA ASP A 39 -1.75 11.44 -7.11
C ASP A 39 -2.03 12.60 -6.16
N ASN A 40 -3.25 12.69 -5.63
CA ASN A 40 -3.71 13.76 -4.74
C ASN A 40 -3.85 13.32 -3.27
N LEU A 41 -2.98 12.41 -2.80
CA LEU A 41 -2.96 11.93 -1.41
C LEU A 41 -2.48 13.01 -0.41
N ASN A 42 -3.29 14.03 -0.17
CA ASN A 42 -3.00 14.99 0.91
C ASN A 42 -3.23 14.33 2.27
N ARG A 43 -4.38 13.68 2.47
CA ARG A 43 -4.69 12.82 3.62
C ARG A 43 -5.74 11.79 3.20
N GLN A 44 -5.52 10.52 3.51
CA GLN A 44 -6.50 9.46 3.27
C GLN A 44 -6.61 8.49 4.45
N ILE A 45 -7.81 7.93 4.60
CA ILE A 45 -8.03 6.80 5.50
C ILE A 45 -7.58 5.52 4.80
N ALA A 46 -6.89 4.68 5.55
CA ALA A 46 -6.43 3.37 5.13
C ALA A 46 -6.87 2.34 6.18
N ILE A 47 -7.52 1.27 5.77
CA ILE A 47 -8.03 0.24 6.68
C ILE A 47 -7.22 -1.03 6.46
N GLU A 48 -6.38 -1.38 7.43
CA GLU A 48 -5.61 -2.62 7.46
C GLU A 48 -6.57 -3.81 7.47
N THR A 49 -6.33 -4.76 6.58
CA THR A 49 -7.35 -5.74 6.26
C THR A 49 -6.74 -7.06 5.81
N ASP A 50 -7.24 -8.13 6.43
CA ASP A 50 -7.08 -9.50 5.97
C ASP A 50 -8.29 -9.95 5.11
N LEU A 51 -9.36 -9.15 5.07
CA LEU A 51 -10.72 -9.51 4.61
C LEU A 51 -10.84 -9.85 3.13
N PHE A 52 -9.78 -9.68 2.35
CA PHE A 52 -9.83 -10.03 0.94
C PHE A 52 -9.16 -11.39 0.74
N SER A 53 -9.90 -12.33 0.15
CA SER A 53 -9.38 -13.51 -0.57
C SER A 53 -8.52 -13.14 -1.81
N THR A 54 -7.94 -11.93 -1.79
CA THR A 54 -6.79 -11.51 -2.57
C THR A 54 -5.56 -12.36 -2.32
N GLU A 55 -5.57 -13.34 -1.44
CA GLU A 55 -4.43 -14.26 -1.26
C GLU A 55 -4.06 -14.95 -2.57
N HIS A 56 -5.04 -15.43 -3.34
CA HIS A 56 -4.79 -15.95 -4.69
C HIS A 56 -4.25 -14.87 -5.65
N LEU A 57 -4.71 -13.62 -5.51
CA LEU A 57 -4.31 -12.49 -6.36
C LEU A 57 -2.89 -12.00 -6.01
N ILE A 58 -2.55 -12.03 -4.73
CA ILE A 58 -1.23 -11.73 -4.19
C ILE A 58 -0.27 -12.85 -4.54
N ASN A 59 -0.66 -14.12 -4.42
CA ASN A 59 0.17 -15.24 -4.85
C ASN A 59 0.45 -15.14 -6.36
N LYS A 60 -0.54 -14.75 -7.17
CA LYS A 60 -0.30 -14.46 -8.60
C LYS A 60 0.68 -13.30 -8.82
N ILE A 61 0.56 -12.23 -8.04
CA ILE A 61 1.50 -11.10 -8.09
C ILE A 61 2.91 -11.52 -7.69
N LEU A 62 3.04 -12.25 -6.58
CA LEU A 62 4.31 -12.68 -6.01
C LEU A 62 5.00 -13.75 -6.86
N ASN A 63 4.24 -14.64 -7.49
CA ASN A 63 4.78 -15.72 -8.32
C ASN A 63 5.04 -15.27 -9.77
N ASN A 64 4.86 -13.99 -10.11
CA ASN A 64 4.91 -13.50 -11.50
C ASN A 64 3.94 -14.24 -12.45
N GLU A 65 2.89 -14.85 -11.91
CA GLU A 65 1.85 -15.55 -12.68
C GLU A 65 0.77 -14.59 -13.21
N ILE A 66 1.07 -13.28 -13.24
CA ILE A 66 0.14 -12.29 -13.76
C ILE A 66 0.17 -12.34 -15.29
N ASN A 67 -0.88 -12.86 -15.89
CA ASN A 67 -1.14 -12.74 -17.32
C ASN A 67 -1.21 -11.24 -17.68
N GLU A 68 -0.66 -10.82 -18.83
CA GLU A 68 -0.61 -9.40 -19.24
C GLU A 68 -1.97 -8.67 -19.19
N ASP A 69 -3.07 -9.39 -19.42
CA ASP A 69 -4.44 -8.85 -19.35
C ASP A 69 -4.90 -8.48 -17.94
N PHE A 70 -4.41 -9.20 -16.92
CA PHE A 70 -4.70 -8.92 -15.51
C PHE A 70 -3.85 -7.76 -15.00
N ALA A 71 -2.56 -7.74 -15.37
CA ALA A 71 -1.63 -6.65 -15.04
C ALA A 71 -2.13 -5.30 -15.57
N LYS A 72 -2.82 -5.28 -16.73
CA LYS A 72 -3.31 -4.05 -17.36
C LYS A 72 -4.61 -3.50 -16.79
N LYS A 73 -5.50 -4.31 -16.23
CA LYS A 73 -6.84 -3.86 -15.81
C LYS A 73 -6.93 -3.49 -14.34
N ASP A 74 -6.24 -4.21 -13.48
CA ASP A 74 -6.45 -4.10 -12.04
C ASP A 74 -5.26 -3.50 -11.29
N ILE A 75 -4.04 -3.50 -11.84
CA ILE A 75 -2.89 -2.82 -11.22
C ILE A 75 -2.85 -1.36 -11.67
N ILE A 76 -2.95 -0.44 -10.71
CA ILE A 76 -2.88 1.01 -10.95
C ILE A 76 -1.42 1.46 -10.96
N ASP A 77 -0.63 0.98 -10.00
CA ASP A 77 0.80 1.28 -9.91
C ASP A 77 1.52 0.20 -9.11
N SER A 78 2.82 0.05 -9.36
CA SER A 78 3.68 -0.87 -8.64
C SER A 78 5.13 -0.46 -8.79
N GLY A 79 5.98 -0.92 -7.88
CA GLY A 79 7.41 -0.68 -7.94
C GLY A 79 8.08 -0.85 -6.59
N ASP A 80 9.18 -0.15 -6.39
CA ASP A 80 10.01 -0.33 -5.21
C ASP A 80 9.41 0.39 -4.00
N LEU A 81 9.50 -0.26 -2.85
CA LEU A 81 9.13 0.27 -1.55
C LEU A 81 10.39 0.45 -0.71
N ILE A 82 10.58 1.62 -0.12
CA ILE A 82 11.63 1.84 0.89
C ILE A 82 11.00 2.22 2.21
N ILE A 83 11.07 1.35 3.21
CA ILE A 83 10.67 1.67 4.58
C ILE A 83 11.80 2.44 5.27
N VAL A 84 11.57 3.73 5.48
CA VAL A 84 12.52 4.67 6.11
C VAL A 84 12.48 4.55 7.64
N LYS A 85 11.29 4.46 8.23
CA LYS A 85 11.11 4.33 9.68
C LYS A 85 9.82 3.59 9.99
N GLN A 86 9.87 2.71 10.99
CA GLN A 86 8.70 1.98 11.46
C GLN A 86 8.64 1.98 12.98
N SER A 87 7.44 2.19 13.50
CA SER A 87 7.05 1.92 14.88
C SER A 87 5.64 1.32 14.90
N ARG A 88 5.19 0.91 16.07
CA ARG A 88 3.86 0.30 16.26
C ARG A 88 2.70 1.10 15.67
N TYR A 89 2.80 2.43 15.66
CA TYR A 89 1.71 3.33 15.25
C TYR A 89 2.10 4.27 14.12
N LYS A 90 3.29 4.12 13.55
CA LYS A 90 3.79 5.00 12.50
C LYS A 90 4.67 4.26 11.53
N ILE A 91 4.40 4.40 10.24
CA ILE A 91 5.26 3.89 9.17
C ILE A 91 5.61 5.08 8.29
N THR A 92 6.88 5.22 7.94
CA THR A 92 7.39 6.23 7.02
C THR A 92 8.09 5.49 5.89
N PHE A 93 7.64 5.71 4.66
CA PHE A 93 8.08 4.96 3.51
C PHE A 93 8.13 5.82 2.25
N LYS A 94 8.89 5.37 1.26
CA LYS A 94 8.94 5.93 -0.09
C LYS A 94 8.46 4.89 -1.08
N LEU A 95 7.68 5.31 -2.05
CA LEU A 95 7.22 4.49 -3.17
C LEU A 95 7.87 5.01 -4.45
N PHE A 96 8.40 4.09 -5.25
CA PHE A 96 9.00 4.36 -6.57
C PHE A 96 8.30 3.50 -7.62
N GLY A 97 7.14 3.95 -8.07
CA GLY A 97 6.38 3.35 -9.18
C GLY A 97 6.43 4.21 -10.44
N LYS A 98 5.56 3.86 -11.39
CA LYS A 98 5.43 4.58 -12.65
C LYS A 98 4.67 5.89 -12.47
N SER A 99 3.63 5.87 -11.64
CA SER A 99 2.75 7.02 -11.39
C SER A 99 3.09 7.72 -10.08
N ILE A 100 3.51 6.96 -9.07
CA ILE A 100 3.80 7.44 -7.73
C ILE A 100 5.30 7.39 -7.47
N ASN A 101 5.89 8.57 -7.26
CA ASN A 101 7.26 8.68 -6.79
C ASN A 101 7.32 9.66 -5.61
N LYS A 102 6.93 9.19 -4.43
CA LYS A 102 6.69 10.07 -3.27
C LYS A 102 6.93 9.39 -1.94
N MET A 103 7.22 10.21 -0.94
CA MET A 103 7.32 9.80 0.46
C MET A 103 5.99 9.96 1.17
N PHE A 104 5.67 9.00 2.03
CA PHE A 104 4.44 8.97 2.80
C PHE A 104 4.72 8.67 4.27
N VAL A 105 3.75 9.08 5.08
CA VAL A 105 3.66 8.73 6.49
C VAL A 105 2.28 8.13 6.74
N MET A 106 2.28 6.92 7.30
CA MET A 106 1.10 6.28 7.87
C MET A 106 1.10 6.42 9.38
N VAL A 107 -0.03 6.83 9.96
CA VAL A 107 -0.21 6.94 11.41
C VAL A 107 -1.47 6.22 11.83
N ALA A 108 -1.36 5.30 12.78
CA ALA A 108 -2.51 4.70 13.45
C ALA A 108 -3.03 5.68 14.52
N PRO A 109 -4.28 6.18 14.42
CA PRO A 109 -4.84 7.12 15.39
C PRO A 109 -4.98 6.45 16.76
N SER A 110 -4.89 7.27 17.82
CA SER A 110 -5.01 6.81 19.21
C SER A 110 -6.46 6.61 19.65
N TRP A 111 -7.42 7.15 18.92
CA TRP A 111 -8.85 7.07 19.22
C TRP A 111 -9.45 5.85 18.51
N GLY A 112 -10.34 5.10 19.16
CA GLY A 112 -10.87 3.84 18.60
C GLY A 112 -10.02 2.60 18.91
N ARG A 113 -9.15 2.64 19.93
CA ARG A 113 -8.43 1.45 20.45
C ARG A 113 -9.35 0.28 20.83
N TRP A 114 -10.63 0.56 21.07
CA TRP A 114 -11.67 -0.39 21.45
C TRP A 114 -12.51 -0.88 20.24
N THR A 115 -12.47 -0.15 19.12
CA THR A 115 -13.23 -0.44 17.90
C THR A 115 -12.28 -0.90 16.79
N LYS A 116 -11.74 -2.11 16.93
CA LYS A 116 -10.91 -2.86 15.94
C LYS A 116 -9.70 -2.09 15.37
N LYS A 117 -8.50 -2.59 15.68
CA LYS A 117 -7.14 -2.02 15.52
C LYS A 117 -6.66 -1.71 14.09
N ASN A 118 -7.53 -1.32 13.16
CA ASN A 118 -7.27 -1.47 11.74
C ASN A 118 -7.26 -0.15 10.96
N VAL A 119 -7.51 1.00 11.58
CA VAL A 119 -7.56 2.28 10.86
C VAL A 119 -6.20 2.97 10.90
N TRP A 120 -5.79 3.50 9.76
CA TRP A 120 -4.57 4.26 9.53
C TRP A 120 -4.89 5.53 8.76
N LEU A 121 -4.10 6.57 8.96
CA LEU A 121 -4.10 7.77 8.13
C LEU A 121 -2.84 7.80 7.29
N ILE A 122 -2.98 7.80 5.96
CA ILE A 122 -1.88 8.03 5.00
C ILE A 122 -1.82 9.52 4.72
N VAL A 123 -0.63 10.10 4.82
CA VAL A 123 -0.33 11.48 4.49
C VAL A 123 0.88 11.49 3.57
N SER A 124 0.78 12.13 2.41
CA SER A 124 1.98 12.36 1.60
C SER A 124 2.83 13.47 2.21
N SER A 125 4.14 13.24 2.28
CA SER A 125 5.11 14.30 2.55
C SER A 125 5.32 15.10 1.27
N LYS A 126 5.56 16.41 1.38
CA LYS A 126 6.03 17.20 0.23
C LYS A 126 7.34 16.58 -0.32
N GLU A 127 7.46 16.69 -1.63
CA GLU A 127 8.29 15.94 -2.60
C GLU A 127 9.64 15.37 -2.12
N CYS A 128 9.97 14.16 -2.61
CA CYS A 128 11.34 13.66 -2.63
C CYS A 128 12.08 14.39 -3.77
N ASN A 129 12.83 15.44 -3.45
CA ASN A 129 13.81 15.93 -4.42
C ASN A 129 14.93 14.88 -4.55
N ARG A 130 15.19 14.50 -5.80
CA ARG A 130 16.29 13.60 -6.21
C ARG A 130 17.63 14.15 -5.75
#